data_AF-A0A238JAZ3-F1
#
_entry.id   AF-A0A238JAZ3-F1
#
_cell.length_a   1.000
_cell.length_b   1.000
_cell.length_c   1.000
_cell.angle_alpha   90.00
_cell.angle_beta   90.00
_cell.angle_gamma   90.00
#
_symmetry.space_group_name_H-M   'P 1'
#
loop_
_entity.id
_entity.type
_entity.pdbx_description
1 polymer ?
#
loop_
_entity_poly.entity_id
_entity_poly.type
_entity_poly.pdbx_seq_one_letter_code
_entity_poly.pdbx_strand_id
1 'polypeptide(L)'
;MQDVSPQTSMLSIWAWNAALLGCILVMVLIGWNFGDLAPGLMAKGADGPIYCRELKSSGADDDALIFAFTLFSVPGALRLARLHRKPNGVERLVLVACILSVCVALYLVPLDCGEIVFSTVHSGYWLAFAQLALALSIPAFIGLSRAWAWWEFRIAPQALSHEDLGN
;
A
#
# COMPACT_ATOMS: atom_id res chain seq x y z
N MET A 1 6.94 -4.55 -36.44
CA MET A 1 7.35 -4.60 -35.02
C MET A 1 7.66 -3.16 -34.63
N GLN A 2 6.98 -2.60 -33.63
CA GLN A 2 7.30 -1.24 -33.17
C GLN A 2 8.52 -1.32 -32.24
N ASP A 3 9.59 -0.61 -32.59
CA ASP A 3 10.77 -0.48 -31.73
C ASP A 3 10.40 0.34 -30.49
N VAL A 4 10.24 -0.37 -29.37
CA VAL A 4 10.03 0.26 -28.06
C VAL A 4 11.39 0.77 -27.59
N SER A 5 11.57 2.09 -27.58
CA SER A 5 12.86 2.68 -27.20
C SER A 5 13.18 2.39 -25.72
N PRO A 6 14.47 2.19 -25.35
CA PRO A 6 14.88 1.87 -23.98
C PRO A 6 14.37 2.87 -22.94
N GLN A 7 14.20 4.13 -23.34
CA GLN A 7 13.72 5.21 -22.48
C GLN A 7 12.26 5.00 -22.02
N THR A 8 11.39 4.47 -22.89
CA THR A 8 9.99 4.18 -22.53
C THR A 8 9.87 3.05 -21.52
N SER A 9 10.80 2.09 -21.54
CA SER A 9 10.82 0.99 -20.59
C SER A 9 11.17 1.42 -19.18
N MET A 10 12.18 2.30 -19.04
CA MET A 10 12.59 2.86 -17.76
C MET A 10 11.46 3.70 -17.16
N LEU A 11 10.82 4.57 -17.96
CA LEU A 11 9.66 5.37 -17.54
C LEU A 11 8.54 4.50 -16.93
N SER A 12 8.28 3.32 -17.50
CA SER A 12 7.26 2.41 -16.97
C SER A 12 7.62 1.88 -15.58
N ILE A 13 8.89 1.51 -15.34
CA ILE A 13 9.37 1.02 -14.03
C ILE A 13 9.23 2.13 -12.98
N TRP A 14 9.62 3.36 -13.33
CA TRP A 14 9.49 4.53 -12.46
C TRP A 14 8.03 4.83 -12.11
N ALA A 15 7.12 4.78 -13.09
CA ALA A 15 5.70 4.99 -12.86
C ALA A 15 5.11 3.96 -11.87
N TRP A 16 5.43 2.68 -12.03
CA TRP A 16 4.95 1.64 -11.11
C TRP A 16 5.56 1.75 -9.71
N ASN A 17 6.84 2.11 -9.61
CA ASN A 17 7.48 2.42 -8.34
C ASN A 17 6.76 3.58 -7.63
N ALA A 18 6.49 4.68 -8.34
CA ALA A 18 5.82 5.85 -7.80
C ALA A 18 4.39 5.53 -7.34
N ALA A 19 3.64 4.76 -8.14
CA ALA A 19 2.29 4.32 -7.78
C ALA A 19 2.29 3.47 -6.49
N LEU A 20 3.19 2.49 -6.39
CA LEU A 20 3.31 1.64 -5.21
C LEU A 20 3.70 2.45 -3.96
N LEU A 21 4.74 3.29 -4.08
CA LEU A 21 5.20 4.13 -2.98
C LEU A 21 4.15 5.16 -2.56
N GLY A 22 3.39 5.71 -3.51
CA GLY A 22 2.28 6.61 -3.22
C GLY A 22 1.18 5.92 -2.42
N CYS A 23 0.79 4.69 -2.79
CA CYS A 23 -0.18 3.91 -2.03
C CYS A 23 0.32 3.62 -0.61
N ILE A 24 1.58 3.21 -0.48
CA ILE A 24 2.22 2.94 0.82
C ILE A 24 2.25 4.21 1.68
N LEU A 25 2.64 5.34 1.09
CA LEU A 25 2.72 6.62 1.78
C LEU A 25 1.37 7.06 2.32
N VAL A 26 0.29 6.92 1.55
CA VAL A 26 -1.08 7.22 2.00
C VAL A 26 -1.43 6.40 3.25
N MET A 27 -1.16 5.09 3.23
CA MET A 27 -1.42 4.23 4.39
C MET A 27 -0.60 4.64 5.61
N VAL A 28 0.69 4.91 5.46
CA VAL A 28 1.57 5.35 6.56
C VAL A 28 1.10 6.69 7.14
N LEU A 29 0.78 7.67 6.30
CA LEU A 29 0.31 8.98 6.74
C LEU A 29 -1.00 8.88 7.51
N ILE A 30 -1.94 8.05 7.04
CA ILE A 30 -3.21 7.81 7.72
C ILE A 30 -2.99 7.09 9.05
N GLY A 31 -2.10 6.09 9.09
CA GLY A 31 -1.74 5.42 10.35
C GLY A 31 -1.17 6.40 11.37
N TRP A 32 -0.21 7.24 10.98
CA TRP A 32 0.44 8.18 11.89
C TRP A 32 -0.47 9.31 12.38
N ASN A 33 -1.40 9.76 11.53
CA ASN A 33 -2.29 10.88 11.85
C ASN A 33 -3.72 10.40 12.11
N PHE A 34 -3.93 9.12 12.44
CA PHE A 34 -5.28 8.55 12.54
C PHE A 34 -6.13 9.31 13.55
N GLY A 35 -5.57 9.65 14.72
CA GLY A 35 -6.28 10.39 15.76
C GLY A 35 -6.69 11.82 15.40
N ASP A 36 -6.00 12.44 14.44
CA ASP A 36 -6.30 13.80 13.96
C ASP A 36 -7.17 13.79 12.69
N LEU A 37 -7.03 12.76 11.85
CA LEU A 37 -7.72 12.63 10.56
C LEU A 37 -9.06 11.88 10.66
N ALA A 38 -9.19 10.97 11.60
CA ALA A 38 -10.40 10.20 11.85
C ALA A 38 -10.73 10.29 13.34
N PRO A 39 -11.90 10.82 13.74
CA PRO A 39 -12.28 10.92 15.15
C PRO A 39 -12.51 9.55 15.85
N GLY A 40 -12.19 8.44 15.17
CA GLY A 40 -12.28 7.07 15.67
C GLY A 40 -13.29 6.23 14.89
N LEU A 41 -13.30 4.93 15.15
CA LEU A 41 -14.33 4.03 14.63
C LEU A 41 -15.70 4.35 15.26
N MET A 42 -16.73 4.35 14.41
CA MET A 42 -18.09 4.70 14.76
C MET A 42 -19.06 3.53 14.55
N ALA A 43 -20.02 3.42 15.44
CA ALA A 43 -21.19 2.56 15.32
C ALA A 43 -22.44 3.40 15.07
N LYS A 44 -23.45 2.80 14.42
CA LYS A 44 -24.75 3.44 14.26
C LYS A 44 -25.54 3.35 15.57
N GLY A 45 -25.67 4.46 16.29
CA GLY A 45 -26.50 4.56 17.49
C GLY A 45 -27.95 4.95 17.18
N ALA A 46 -28.83 4.76 18.17
CA ALA A 46 -30.24 5.17 18.09
C ALA A 46 -30.41 6.70 18.04
N ASP A 47 -29.51 7.45 18.69
CA ASP A 47 -29.58 8.91 18.83
C ASP A 47 -28.44 9.66 18.09
N GLY A 48 -27.59 8.94 17.33
CA GLY A 48 -26.44 9.52 16.63
C GLY A 48 -25.26 8.55 16.47
N PRO A 49 -24.15 8.97 15.83
CA PRO A 49 -22.93 8.17 15.74
C PRO A 49 -22.33 7.95 17.14
N ILE A 50 -22.04 6.70 17.50
CA ILE A 50 -21.41 6.36 18.76
C ILE A 50 -19.94 6.05 18.49
N TYR A 51 -19.04 6.76 19.18
CA TYR A 51 -17.60 6.51 19.08
C TYR A 51 -17.21 5.31 19.94
N CYS A 52 -16.61 4.30 19.30
CA CYS A 52 -16.23 3.05 19.97
C CYS A 52 -15.19 3.31 21.09
N ARG A 53 -14.35 4.34 20.90
CA ARG A 53 -13.35 4.81 21.87
C ARG A 53 -13.96 5.29 23.20
N GLU A 54 -15.19 5.80 23.20
CA GLU A 54 -15.86 6.32 24.40
C GLU A 54 -16.51 5.21 25.24
N LEU A 55 -16.80 4.06 24.63
CA LEU A 55 -17.48 2.94 25.31
C LEU A 55 -16.55 2.08 26.17
N LYS A 56 -15.26 2.43 26.30
CA LYS A 56 -14.25 1.69 27.12
C LYS A 56 -14.12 0.19 26.80
N SER A 57 -14.74 -0.29 25.71
CA SER A 57 -14.44 -1.60 25.15
C SER A 57 -13.11 -1.44 24.41
N SER A 58 -12.05 -1.83 25.11
CA SER A 58 -10.67 -1.97 24.63
C SER A 58 -10.19 -0.90 23.64
N GLY A 59 -9.43 0.10 24.12
CA GLY A 59 -8.65 0.99 23.26
C GLY A 59 -7.62 0.30 22.34
N ALA A 60 -7.63 -1.04 22.25
CA ALA A 60 -6.73 -1.84 21.43
C ALA A 60 -7.09 -1.87 19.94
N ASP A 61 -8.35 -1.62 19.54
CA ASP A 61 -8.79 -1.81 18.15
C ASP A 61 -8.39 -0.65 17.21
N ASP A 62 -8.55 0.60 17.66
CA ASP A 62 -8.00 1.77 16.97
C ASP A 62 -6.47 1.66 16.89
N ASP A 63 -5.83 1.21 17.98
CA ASP A 63 -4.39 0.99 18.06
C ASP A 63 -3.92 -0.13 17.10
N ALA A 64 -4.71 -1.18 16.91
CA ALA A 64 -4.40 -2.27 15.98
C ALA A 64 -4.43 -1.79 14.52
N LEU A 65 -5.40 -0.96 14.16
CA LEU A 65 -5.50 -0.39 12.81
C LEU A 65 -4.38 0.63 12.56
N ILE A 66 -4.10 1.51 13.53
CA ILE A 66 -2.97 2.45 13.50
C ILE A 66 -1.66 1.71 13.31
N PHE A 67 -1.45 0.66 14.10
CA PHE A 67 -0.24 -0.17 14.02
C PHE A 67 -0.13 -0.86 12.66
N ALA A 68 -1.22 -1.47 12.18
CA ALA A 68 -1.24 -2.18 10.90
C ALA A 68 -0.93 -1.25 9.71
N PHE A 69 -1.46 -0.02 9.71
CA PHE A 69 -1.12 0.99 8.70
C PHE A 69 0.31 1.52 8.85
N THR A 70 0.77 1.75 10.07
CA THR A 70 2.15 2.19 10.33
C THR A 70 3.17 1.13 9.89
N LEU A 71 2.82 -0.15 9.97
CA LEU A 71 3.68 -1.26 9.54
C LEU A 71 4.03 -1.20 8.05
N PHE A 72 3.22 -0.51 7.22
CA PHE A 72 3.54 -0.26 5.81
C PHE A 72 4.78 0.63 5.60
N SER A 73 5.29 1.28 6.64
CA SER A 73 6.59 1.96 6.59
C SER A 73 7.73 0.99 6.23
N VAL A 74 7.63 -0.29 6.65
CA VAL A 74 8.63 -1.33 6.37
C VAL A 74 8.73 -1.67 4.87
N PRO A 75 7.66 -2.10 4.17
CA PRO A 75 7.73 -2.32 2.72
C PRO A 75 8.06 -1.03 1.95
N GLY A 76 7.64 0.14 2.43
CA GLY A 76 8.03 1.43 1.86
C GLY A 76 9.53 1.67 1.92
N ALA A 77 10.14 1.52 3.10
CA ALA A 77 11.58 1.67 3.30
C ALA A 77 12.39 0.65 2.50
N LEU A 78 11.96 -0.62 2.49
CA LEU A 78 12.59 -1.67 1.68
C LEU A 78 12.58 -1.31 0.19
N ARG A 79 11.46 -0.78 -0.31
CA ARG A 79 11.33 -0.39 -1.71
C ARG A 79 12.18 0.84 -2.04
N LEU A 80 12.20 1.84 -1.17
CA LEU A 80 13.06 3.02 -1.33
C LEU A 80 14.55 2.64 -1.38
N ALA A 81 15.00 1.77 -0.49
CA ALA A 81 16.38 1.27 -0.48
C ALA A 81 16.75 0.47 -1.75
N ARG A 82 15.74 -0.04 -2.47
CA ARG A 82 15.92 -0.92 -3.64
C ARG A 82 15.19 -0.40 -4.88
N LEU A 83 15.06 0.91 -5.00
CA LEU A 83 14.28 1.56 -6.07
C LEU A 83 14.74 1.16 -7.47
N HIS A 84 16.06 1.04 -7.64
CA HIS A 84 16.74 0.66 -8.89
C HIS A 84 16.92 -0.85 -9.05
N ARG A 85 16.37 -1.66 -8.14
CA ARG A 85 16.49 -3.12 -8.18
C ARG A 85 15.14 -3.76 -8.41
N LYS A 86 15.17 -4.94 -9.04
CA LYS A 86 14.01 -5.81 -9.20
C LYS A 86 13.42 -6.18 -7.83
N PRO A 87 12.08 -6.14 -7.68
CA PRO A 87 11.41 -6.61 -6.47
C PRO A 87 11.78 -8.06 -6.18
N ASN A 88 12.20 -8.36 -4.95
CA ASN A 88 12.50 -9.74 -4.55
C ASN A 88 11.32 -10.42 -3.83
N GLY A 89 11.49 -11.70 -3.50
CA GLY A 89 10.49 -12.47 -2.74
C GLY A 89 10.26 -11.92 -1.32
N VAL A 90 11.29 -11.33 -0.69
CA VAL A 90 11.17 -10.74 0.65
C VAL A 90 10.28 -9.49 0.64
N GLU A 91 10.45 -8.58 -0.32
CA GLU A 91 9.58 -7.41 -0.50
C GLU A 91 8.12 -7.83 -0.66
N ARG A 92 7.87 -8.88 -1.45
CA ARG A 92 6.53 -9.46 -1.62
C ARG A 92 5.98 -10.02 -0.31
N LEU A 93 6.78 -10.81 0.40
CA LEU A 93 6.37 -11.42 1.66
C LEU A 93 6.01 -10.36 2.71
N VAL A 94 6.85 -9.34 2.86
CA VAL A 94 6.62 -8.23 3.79
C VAL A 94 5.36 -7.45 3.41
N LEU A 95 5.18 -7.12 2.13
CA LEU A 95 3.98 -6.43 1.66
C LEU A 95 2.71 -7.25 1.93
N VAL A 96 2.73 -8.55 1.63
CA VAL A 96 1.59 -9.44 1.88
C VAL A 96 1.30 -9.55 3.38
N ALA A 97 2.32 -9.65 4.23
CA ALA A 97 2.14 -9.69 5.68
C ALA A 97 1.47 -8.40 6.20
N CYS A 98 1.86 -7.23 5.69
CA CYS A 98 1.24 -5.95 6.04
C CYS A 98 -0.22 -5.85 5.54
N ILE A 99 -0.51 -6.33 4.33
CA ILE A 99 -1.88 -6.38 3.81
C ILE A 99 -2.73 -7.29 4.70
N LEU A 100 -2.24 -8.48 5.04
CA LEU A 100 -2.94 -9.40 5.92
C LEU A 100 -3.18 -8.81 7.31
N SER A 101 -2.21 -8.09 7.89
CA SER A 101 -2.40 -7.45 9.18
C SER A 101 -3.50 -6.38 9.15
N VAL A 102 -3.59 -5.61 8.06
CA VAL A 102 -4.70 -4.64 7.88
C VAL A 102 -6.03 -5.36 7.69
N CYS A 103 -6.08 -6.43 6.90
CA CYS A 103 -7.30 -7.22 6.74
C CYS A 103 -7.78 -7.82 8.06
N VAL A 104 -6.87 -8.32 8.89
CA VAL A 104 -7.17 -8.83 10.23
C VAL A 104 -7.67 -7.71 11.13
N ALA A 105 -6.98 -6.56 11.16
CA ALA A 105 -7.42 -5.40 11.93
C ALA A 105 -8.84 -4.96 11.52
N LEU A 106 -9.11 -4.84 10.22
CA LEU A 106 -10.44 -4.51 9.69
C LEU A 106 -11.48 -5.58 10.03
N TYR A 107 -11.11 -6.86 10.07
CA TYR A 107 -12.03 -7.93 10.46
C TYR A 107 -12.40 -7.87 11.96
N LEU A 108 -11.50 -7.38 12.81
CA LEU A 108 -11.75 -7.21 14.25
C LEU A 108 -12.70 -6.05 14.56
N VAL A 109 -12.66 -4.96 13.78
CA VAL A 109 -13.51 -3.77 13.94
C VAL A 109 -15.00 -4.07 14.23
N PRO A 110 -15.72 -4.88 13.42
CA PRO A 110 -17.12 -5.19 13.65
C PRO A 110 -17.39 -6.13 14.84
N LEU A 111 -16.36 -6.77 15.39
CA LEU A 111 -16.50 -7.66 16.56
C LEU A 111 -16.50 -6.88 17.88
N ASP A 112 -15.81 -5.73 17.96
CA ASP A 112 -15.68 -4.98 19.22
C ASP A 112 -16.74 -3.88 19.37
N CYS A 113 -17.05 -3.12 18.31
CA CYS A 113 -18.17 -2.16 18.31
C CYS A 113 -18.36 -1.46 16.95
N GLY A 114 -17.36 -1.45 16.07
CA GLY A 114 -17.31 -0.53 14.93
C GLY A 114 -18.00 -1.04 13.67
N GLU A 115 -18.78 -0.18 13.01
CA GLU A 115 -19.26 -0.46 11.67
C GLU A 115 -18.33 0.18 10.64
N ILE A 116 -17.57 -0.64 9.89
CA ILE A 116 -16.59 -0.15 8.91
C ILE A 116 -17.24 0.75 7.87
N VAL A 117 -18.38 0.34 7.30
CA VAL A 117 -19.06 1.10 6.24
C VAL A 117 -19.56 2.44 6.77
N PHE A 118 -20.16 2.43 7.96
CA PHE A 118 -20.65 3.64 8.61
C PHE A 118 -19.50 4.59 8.96
N SER A 119 -18.41 4.05 9.50
CA SER A 119 -17.17 4.77 9.81
C SER A 119 -16.51 5.35 8.57
N THR A 120 -16.46 4.64 7.45
CA THR A 120 -15.88 5.15 6.19
C THR A 120 -16.70 6.32 5.64
N VAL A 121 -18.02 6.33 5.85
CA VAL A 121 -18.89 7.42 5.39
C VAL A 121 -18.82 8.64 6.32
N HIS A 122 -18.67 8.44 7.63
CA HIS A 122 -18.80 9.51 8.64
C HIS A 122 -17.48 9.98 9.28
N SER A 123 -16.46 9.14 9.39
CA SER A 123 -15.14 9.52 9.95
C SER A 123 -14.24 10.26 8.94
N GLY A 124 -14.75 10.50 7.73
CA GLY A 124 -14.07 11.26 6.66
C GLY A 124 -13.54 10.38 5.52
N TYR A 125 -13.21 11.01 4.40
CA TYR A 125 -12.73 10.35 3.18
C TYR A 125 -11.39 9.60 3.37
N TRP A 126 -10.67 9.84 4.47
CA TRP A 126 -9.34 9.29 4.71
C TRP A 126 -9.33 7.77 4.83
N LEU A 127 -10.26 7.16 5.59
CA LEU A 127 -10.33 5.71 5.70
C LEU A 127 -10.66 5.06 4.33
N ALA A 128 -11.50 5.71 3.53
CA ALA A 128 -11.79 5.28 2.16
C ALA A 128 -10.53 5.35 1.27
N PHE A 129 -9.74 6.41 1.39
CA PHE A 129 -8.47 6.54 0.69
C PHE A 129 -7.45 5.48 1.12
N ALA A 130 -7.37 5.13 2.41
CA ALA A 130 -6.52 4.03 2.87
C ALA A 130 -6.94 2.68 2.26
N GLN A 131 -8.24 2.40 2.25
CA GLN A 131 -8.80 1.17 1.66
C GLN A 131 -8.53 1.10 0.15
N LEU A 132 -8.68 2.22 -0.56
CA LEU A 132 -8.36 2.32 -1.98
C LEU A 132 -6.85 2.13 -2.23
N ALA A 133 -6.00 2.77 -1.43
CA ALA A 133 -4.55 2.65 -1.52
C ALA A 133 -4.09 1.20 -1.26
N LEU A 134 -4.69 0.53 -0.27
CA LEU A 134 -4.47 -0.88 -0.01
C LEU A 134 -4.82 -1.74 -1.24
N ALA A 135 -6.00 -1.53 -1.81
CA ALA A 135 -6.46 -2.26 -3.00
C ALA A 135 -5.56 -2.02 -4.22
N LEU A 136 -5.05 -0.80 -4.40
CA LEU A 136 -4.17 -0.43 -5.52
C LEU A 136 -2.71 -0.84 -5.32
N SER A 137 -2.27 -1.10 -4.09
CA SER A 137 -0.90 -1.52 -3.80
C SER A 137 -0.53 -2.85 -4.45
N ILE A 138 -1.48 -3.80 -4.52
CA ILE A 138 -1.30 -5.12 -5.15
C ILE A 138 -1.06 -5.00 -6.66
N PRO A 139 -1.97 -4.40 -7.46
CA PRO A 139 -1.75 -4.26 -8.90
C PRO A 139 -0.52 -3.39 -9.20
N ALA A 140 -0.19 -2.39 -8.38
CA ALA A 140 1.03 -1.61 -8.53
C ALA A 140 2.29 -2.49 -8.37
N PHE A 141 2.33 -3.35 -7.35
CA PHE A 141 3.45 -4.29 -7.13
C PHE A 141 3.57 -5.33 -8.26
N ILE A 142 2.43 -5.84 -8.75
CA ILE A 142 2.39 -6.78 -9.89
C ILE A 142 2.88 -6.08 -11.16
N GLY A 143 2.38 -4.87 -11.44
CA GLY A 143 2.80 -4.05 -12.59
C GLY A 143 4.30 -3.79 -12.58
N LEU A 144 4.85 -3.41 -11.42
CA LEU A 144 6.29 -3.23 -11.22
C LEU A 144 7.08 -4.51 -11.50
N SER A 145 6.63 -5.65 -10.97
CA SER A 145 7.29 -6.95 -11.16
C SER A 145 7.30 -7.35 -12.64
N ARG A 146 6.22 -7.09 -13.36
CA ARG A 146 6.10 -7.38 -14.80
C ARG A 146 6.96 -6.44 -15.65
N ALA A 147 7.01 -5.16 -15.31
CA ALA A 147 7.85 -4.18 -16.00
C ALA A 147 9.34 -4.56 -15.93
N TRP A 148 9.81 -4.98 -14.75
CA TRP A 148 11.18 -5.50 -14.58
C TRP A 148 11.44 -6.78 -15.38
N ALA A 149 10.52 -7.75 -15.35
CA ALA A 149 10.68 -8.99 -16.12
C ALA A 149 10.72 -8.74 -17.64
N TRP A 150 9.91 -7.79 -18.13
CA TRP A 150 9.91 -7.39 -19.53
C TRP A 150 11.23 -6.71 -19.93
N TRP A 151 11.76 -5.84 -19.06
CA TRP A 151 13.03 -5.15 -19.29
C TRP A 151 14.21 -6.13 -19.38
N GLU A 152 14.29 -7.09 -18.45
CA GLU A 152 15.30 -8.16 -18.46
C GLU A 152 15.23 -9.00 -19.74
N PHE A 153 14.02 -9.33 -20.22
CA PHE A 153 13.86 -10.18 -21.39
C PHE A 153 14.17 -9.48 -22.71
N ARG A 154 13.82 -8.20 -22.87
CA ARG A 154 13.94 -7.51 -24.16
C ARG A 154 15.18 -6.65 -24.33
N ILE A 155 15.60 -5.94 -23.29
CA ILE A 155 16.58 -4.85 -23.44
C ILE A 155 17.97 -5.27 -22.99
N ALA A 156 18.06 -6.04 -21.89
CA ALA A 156 19.35 -6.52 -21.39
C ALA A 156 20.19 -7.30 -22.44
N PRO A 157 19.61 -8.17 -23.29
CA PRO A 157 20.40 -8.89 -24.30
C PRO A 157 20.95 -7.99 -25.41
N GLN A 158 20.20 -6.95 -25.80
CA GLN A 158 20.59 -6.06 -26.90
C GLN A 158 21.70 -5.10 -26.50
N ALA A 159 21.71 -4.66 -25.24
CA ALA A 159 22.78 -3.81 -24.71
C ALA A 159 24.15 -4.52 -24.76
N LEU A 160 24.19 -5.82 -24.42
CA LEU A 160 25.42 -6.63 -24.47
C LEU A 160 25.95 -6.81 -25.89
N SER A 161 25.06 -7.05 -26.88
CA SER A 161 25.48 -7.25 -28.27
C SER A 161 26.11 -6.02 -28.94
N HIS A 162 25.84 -4.82 -28.44
CA HIS A 162 26.41 -3.59 -28.98
C HIS A 162 27.80 -3.25 -28.40
N GLU A 163 28.13 -3.73 -27.20
CA GLU A 163 29.49 -3.59 -26.65
C GLU A 163 30.49 -4.51 -27.36
N ASP A 164 30.06 -5.71 -27.79
CA ASP A 164 30.95 -6.68 -28.46
C ASP A 164 31.34 -6.30 -29.90
N LEU A 165 30.65 -5.35 -30.54
CA LEU A 165 30.96 -4.87 -31.90
C LEU A 165 31.88 -3.63 -31.92
N GLY A 166 32.24 -3.11 -30.73
CA GLY A 166 33.08 -1.92 -30.57
C GLY A 166 34.54 -2.19 -30.19
N ASN A 167 34.94 -3.45 -30.01
CA ASN A 167 36.32 -3.91 -29.77
C ASN A 167 36.82 -4.76 -30.94
#